data_AF-R7NGE9-F1
#
_entry.id   AF-R7NGE9-F1
#
_cell.length_a   1.000
_cell.length_b   1.000
_cell.length_c   1.000
_cell.angle_alpha   90.00
_cell.angle_beta   90.00
_cell.angle_gamma   90.00
#
_symmetry.space_group_name_H-M   'P 1'
#
loop_
_entity.id
_entity.type
_entity.pdbx_description
1 polymer ?
#
loop_
_entity_poly.entity_id
_entity_poly.type
_entity_poly.pdbx_seq_one_letter_code
_entity_poly.pdbx_strand_id
1 'polypeptide(L)'
;MISRWGIKKIFYVFIDWFHLLPIKLQNFCYHISKLDYQVLNLEHKKWFYPVDKKISYHYSFYDLYDVAIIKAIKLITLLDEVLAKDEKAIRKALKEVGNLHYGTGVNENRKVTMKYFVN
;
A
#
# COMPACT_ATOMS: atom_id res chain seq x y z
N MET A 1 -20.45 4.23 -14.44
CA MET A 1 -21.24 3.07 -14.94
C MET A 1 -20.56 1.77 -14.52
N ILE A 2 -21.12 1.09 -13.52
CA ILE A 2 -20.64 -0.21 -13.02
C ILE A 2 -20.94 -1.27 -14.10
N SER A 3 -19.89 -1.94 -14.60
CA SER A 3 -20.03 -3.09 -15.49
C SER A 3 -20.53 -4.29 -14.67
N ARG A 4 -21.82 -4.33 -14.33
CA ARG A 4 -22.37 -5.31 -13.38
C ARG A 4 -22.37 -6.74 -13.93
N TRP A 5 -22.48 -6.87 -15.26
CA TRP A 5 -22.59 -8.16 -15.95
C TRP A 5 -21.35 -8.53 -16.78
N GLY A 6 -20.29 -7.72 -16.75
CA GLY A 6 -19.03 -8.04 -17.43
C GLY A 6 -19.07 -7.94 -18.96
N ILE A 7 -20.19 -7.56 -19.58
CA ILE A 7 -20.32 -7.40 -21.04
C ILE A 7 -19.24 -6.46 -21.59
N LYS A 8 -18.99 -5.34 -20.89
CA LYS A 8 -17.94 -4.38 -21.25
C LYS A 8 -16.54 -5.01 -21.25
N LYS A 9 -16.28 -5.96 -20.34
CA LYS A 9 -15.02 -6.71 -20.28
C LYS A 9 -14.84 -7.57 -21.53
N ILE A 10 -15.88 -8.29 -21.93
CA ILE A 10 -15.87 -9.16 -23.11
C ILE A 10 -15.57 -8.33 -24.37
N PHE A 11 -16.25 -7.19 -24.53
CA PHE A 11 -16.03 -6.29 -25.66
C PHE A 11 -14.61 -5.70 -25.68
N TYR A 12 -14.07 -5.31 -24.52
CA TYR A 12 -12.70 -4.78 -24.41
C TYR A 12 -11.63 -5.84 -24.67
N VAL A 13 -11.81 -7.07 -24.19
CA VAL A 13 -10.92 -8.19 -24.51
C VAL A 13 -10.93 -8.47 -26.01
N PHE A 14 -12.10 -8.39 -26.66
CA PHE A 14 -12.19 -8.56 -28.10
C PHE A 14 -11.44 -7.45 -28.85
N ILE A 15 -11.62 -6.18 -28.50
CA ILE A 15 -10.87 -5.06 -29.12
C ILE A 15 -9.37 -5.18 -28.89
N ASP A 16 -8.95 -5.51 -27.66
CA ASP A 16 -7.55 -5.68 -27.30
C ASP A 16 -6.90 -6.84 -28.07
N TRP A 17 -7.64 -7.90 -28.35
CA TRP A 17 -7.19 -9.04 -29.16
C TRP A 17 -6.92 -8.64 -30.62
N PHE A 18 -7.71 -7.72 -31.16
CA PHE A 18 -7.47 -7.15 -32.49
C PHE A 18 -6.38 -6.06 -32.51
N HIS A 19 -5.80 -5.71 -31.36
CA HIS A 19 -4.74 -4.69 -31.24
C HIS A 19 -5.09 -3.36 -31.92
N LEU A 20 -6.39 -2.99 -31.95
CA LEU A 20 -6.89 -1.80 -32.63
C LEU A 20 -6.40 -0.49 -32.00
N LEU A 21 -5.95 -0.54 -30.74
CA LEU A 21 -5.45 0.60 -29.99
C LEU A 21 -4.10 0.28 -29.33
N PRO A 22 -3.24 1.29 -29.15
CA PRO A 22 -1.96 1.11 -28.45
C PRO A 22 -2.12 0.89 -26.93
N ILE A 23 -3.34 0.99 -26.41
CA ILE A 23 -3.66 0.86 -24.99
C ILE A 23 -4.59 -0.35 -24.81
N LYS A 24 -4.30 -1.18 -23.80
CA LYS A 24 -5.15 -2.29 -23.40
C LYS A 24 -6.42 -1.79 -22.70
N LEU A 25 -7.54 -1.76 -23.41
CA LEU A 25 -8.85 -1.34 -22.92
C LEU A 25 -9.34 -2.18 -21.73
N GLN A 26 -8.94 -3.45 -21.64
CA GLN A 26 -9.28 -4.33 -20.52
C GLN A 26 -8.90 -3.72 -19.17
N ASN A 27 -7.84 -2.91 -19.11
CA ASN A 27 -7.36 -2.29 -17.87
C ASN A 27 -8.34 -1.23 -17.33
N PHE A 28 -9.23 -0.69 -18.16
CA PHE A 28 -10.27 0.27 -17.77
C PHE A 28 -11.59 -0.39 -17.38
N CYS A 29 -11.65 -1.72 -17.31
CA CYS A 29 -12.84 -2.45 -16.91
C CYS A 29 -12.70 -2.99 -15.48
N TYR A 30 -13.31 -2.30 -14.52
CA TYR A 30 -13.38 -2.70 -13.10
C TYR A 30 -14.45 -3.77 -12.82
N HIS A 31 -14.67 -4.70 -13.74
CA HIS A 31 -15.63 -5.79 -13.50
C HIS A 31 -15.02 -6.85 -12.58
N ILE A 32 -15.50 -6.88 -11.34
CA ILE A 32 -15.12 -7.87 -10.32
C ILE A 32 -16.20 -8.95 -10.31
N SER A 33 -15.88 -10.16 -10.78
CA SER A 33 -16.82 -11.28 -10.86
C SER A 33 -16.95 -12.03 -9.53
N LYS A 34 -15.89 -12.04 -8.73
CA LYS A 34 -15.86 -12.60 -7.37
C LYS A 34 -15.04 -11.67 -6.49
N LEU A 35 -15.54 -11.40 -5.29
CA LEU A 35 -14.78 -10.65 -4.30
C LEU A 35 -13.70 -11.57 -3.73
N ASP A 36 -12.44 -11.19 -3.88
CA ASP A 36 -11.34 -11.88 -3.23
C ASP A 36 -11.17 -11.33 -1.81
N TYR A 37 -11.74 -12.02 -0.83
CA TYR A 37 -11.67 -11.67 0.59
C TYR A 37 -10.24 -11.77 1.15
N GLN A 38 -9.31 -12.42 0.45
CA GLN A 38 -7.91 -12.54 0.88
C GLN A 38 -7.13 -11.24 0.67
N VAL A 39 -7.55 -10.40 -0.29
CA VAL A 39 -6.87 -9.13 -0.62
C VAL A 39 -6.75 -8.21 0.59
N LEU A 40 -7.80 -8.16 1.42
CA LEU A 40 -7.84 -7.34 2.63
C LEU A 40 -7.41 -8.10 3.89
N ASN A 41 -7.13 -9.39 3.77
CA ASN A 41 -6.79 -10.28 4.88
C ASN A 41 -7.74 -10.16 6.09
N LEU A 42 -9.06 -10.16 5.85
CA LEU A 42 -10.07 -10.00 6.91
C LEU A 42 -10.08 -11.15 7.92
N GLU A 43 -9.52 -12.31 7.54
CA GLU A 43 -9.38 -13.49 8.41
C GLU A 43 -8.06 -13.46 9.22
N HIS A 44 -7.29 -12.37 9.16
CA HIS A 44 -6.03 -12.19 9.90
C HIS A 44 -5.03 -13.34 9.70
N LYS A 45 -4.96 -13.87 8.48
CA LYS A 45 -3.98 -14.90 8.11
C LYS A 45 -2.58 -14.34 8.17
N LYS A 46 -1.61 -15.22 8.44
CA LYS A 46 -0.20 -14.86 8.45
C LYS A 46 0.25 -14.47 7.05
N TRP A 47 0.83 -13.28 6.90
CA TRP A 47 1.48 -12.84 5.68
C TRP A 47 2.88 -12.30 5.96
N PHE A 48 3.71 -12.26 4.93
CA PHE A 48 5.10 -11.85 5.03
C PHE A 48 5.32 -10.51 4.35
N TYR A 49 6.17 -9.68 4.94
CA TYR A 49 6.49 -8.38 4.39
C TYR A 49 7.16 -8.53 3.01
N PRO A 50 6.76 -7.76 1.98
CA PRO A 50 7.22 -7.96 0.59
C PRO A 50 8.74 -7.88 0.40
N VAL A 51 9.41 -7.21 1.34
CA VAL A 51 10.85 -6.94 1.32
C VAL A 51 11.64 -8.04 2.04
N ASP A 52 11.11 -8.60 3.13
CA ASP A 52 11.81 -9.55 3.99
C ASP A 52 10.86 -10.65 4.48
N LYS A 53 11.12 -11.90 4.06
CA LYS A 53 10.34 -13.09 4.46
C LYS A 53 10.50 -13.44 5.94
N LYS A 54 11.43 -12.83 6.67
CA LYS A 54 11.55 -13.00 8.12
C LYS A 54 10.56 -12.14 8.89
N ILE A 55 10.02 -11.09 8.26
CA ILE A 55 9.05 -10.20 8.87
C ILE A 55 7.66 -10.71 8.48
N SER A 56 6.86 -11.08 9.48
CA SER A 56 5.50 -11.55 9.27
C SER A 56 4.50 -10.86 10.18
N TYR A 57 3.29 -10.67 9.67
CA TYR A 57 2.19 -10.04 10.38
C TYR A 57 0.91 -10.85 10.21
N HIS A 58 -0.07 -10.55 11.04
CA HIS A 58 -1.44 -11.07 10.95
C HIS A 58 -2.46 -9.94 10.69
N TYR A 59 -1.97 -8.74 10.40
CA TYR A 59 -2.83 -7.57 10.25
C TYR A 59 -3.72 -7.69 9.01
N SER A 60 -4.99 -7.33 9.20
CA SER A 60 -5.92 -7.02 8.12
C SER A 60 -5.61 -5.63 7.54
N PHE A 61 -6.20 -5.30 6.40
CA PHE A 61 -6.13 -3.96 5.83
C PHE A 61 -6.63 -2.88 6.82
N TYR A 62 -7.72 -3.18 7.54
CA TYR A 62 -8.29 -2.25 8.52
C TYR A 62 -7.36 -2.04 9.71
N ASP A 63 -6.71 -3.10 10.21
CA ASP A 63 -5.74 -2.98 11.31
C ASP A 63 -4.56 -2.09 10.88
N LEU A 64 -4.06 -2.28 9.65
CA LEU A 64 -2.97 -1.45 9.12
C LEU A 64 -3.40 0.01 8.98
N TYR A 65 -4.65 0.26 8.59
CA TYR A 65 -5.21 1.60 8.50
C TYR A 65 -5.30 2.28 9.87
N ASP A 66 -5.79 1.58 10.89
CA ASP A 66 -5.87 2.11 12.26
C ASP A 66 -4.46 2.40 12.83
N VAL A 67 -3.51 1.48 12.60
CA VAL A 67 -2.10 1.70 12.97
C VAL A 67 -1.53 2.93 12.26
N ALA A 68 -1.88 3.15 10.99
CA ALA A 68 -1.42 4.32 10.25
C ALA A 68 -2.01 5.62 10.82
N ILE A 69 -3.30 5.64 11.20
CA ILE A 69 -3.93 6.79 11.85
C ILE A 69 -3.23 7.13 13.16
N ILE A 70 -3.02 6.13 14.03
CA ILE A 70 -2.37 6.34 15.33
C ILE A 70 -0.96 6.89 15.14
N LYS A 71 -0.20 6.35 14.19
CA LYS A 71 1.14 6.85 13.84
C LYS A 71 1.10 8.29 13.32
N ALA A 72 0.15 8.61 12.45
CA ALA A 72 0.00 9.94 11.88
C ALA A 72 -0.32 10.98 12.97
N ILE A 73 -1.30 10.69 13.84
CA ILE A 73 -1.65 11.57 14.96
C ILE A 73 -0.43 11.81 15.85
N LYS A 74 0.26 10.74 16.26
CA LYS A 74 1.47 10.83 17.09
C LYS A 74 2.53 11.72 16.45
N LEU A 75 2.76 11.56 15.14
CA LEU A 75 3.77 12.32 14.42
C LEU A 75 3.39 13.81 14.30
N ILE A 76 2.13 14.11 13.97
CA ILE A 76 1.63 15.48 13.87
C ILE A 76 1.77 16.19 15.22
N THR A 77 1.33 15.56 16.32
CA THR A 77 1.46 16.15 17.67
C THR A 77 2.92 16.42 18.02
N LEU A 78 3.82 15.49 17.70
CA LEU A 78 5.24 15.65 17.99
C LEU A 78 5.87 16.77 17.15
N LEU A 79 5.49 16.90 15.88
CA LEU A 79 5.94 17.99 15.03
C LEU A 79 5.41 19.36 15.50
N ASP A 80 4.18 19.40 16.01
CA ASP A 80 3.61 20.62 16.63
C ASP A 80 4.40 21.04 17.88
N GLU A 81 4.74 20.08 18.76
CA GLU A 81 5.63 20.32 19.92
C GLU A 81 7.00 20.86 19.50
N VAL A 82 7.54 20.41 18.36
CA VAL A 82 8.83 20.85 17.82
C VAL A 82 8.80 22.30 17.31
N LEU A 83 7.68 22.75 16.75
CA LEU A 83 7.54 24.13 16.26
C LEU A 83 7.73 25.17 17.38
N ALA A 84 7.54 24.78 18.65
CA ALA A 84 7.85 25.59 19.83
C ALA A 84 9.36 25.77 20.11
N LYS A 85 10.25 25.27 19.24
CA LYS A 85 11.74 25.41 19.26
C LYS A 85 12.47 24.71 20.43
N ASP A 86 11.97 23.59 20.93
CA ASP A 86 12.74 22.73 21.85
C ASP A 86 13.64 21.75 21.07
N GLU A 87 14.96 21.90 21.21
CA GLU A 87 15.97 21.03 20.57
C GLU A 87 15.81 19.55 20.98
N LYS A 88 15.33 19.31 22.21
CA LYS A 88 15.06 17.94 22.69
C LYS A 88 13.87 17.33 21.96
N ALA A 89 12.83 18.11 21.69
CA ALA A 89 11.68 17.68 20.90
C ALA A 89 12.10 17.35 19.46
N ILE A 90 12.97 18.16 18.85
CA ILE A 90 13.49 17.90 17.48
C ILE A 90 14.19 16.54 17.42
N ARG A 91 15.08 16.26 18.37
CA ARG A 91 15.80 14.97 18.41
C ARG A 91 14.84 13.79 18.61
N LYS A 92 13.81 13.96 19.45
CA LYS A 92 12.76 12.96 19.66
C LYS A 92 11.96 12.72 18.36
N ALA A 93 11.65 13.78 17.61
CA ALA A 93 10.94 13.70 16.34
C ALA A 93 11.71 12.91 15.30
N LEU A 94 12.97 13.28 15.08
CA LEU A 94 13.84 12.63 14.11
C LEU A 94 14.06 11.15 14.44
N LYS A 95 14.14 10.81 15.73
CA LYS A 95 14.23 9.42 16.18
C LYS A 95 12.97 8.61 15.86
N GLU A 96 11.79 9.19 16.03
CA GLU A 96 10.52 8.49 15.77
C GLU A 96 10.14 8.40 14.30
N VAL A 97 10.48 9.40 13.49
CA VAL A 97 10.36 9.29 12.02
C VAL A 97 11.34 8.22 11.52
N GLY A 98 12.56 8.24 12.05
CA GLY A 98 13.63 7.34 11.62
C GLY A 98 14.10 7.63 10.19
N ASN A 99 15.05 6.83 9.73
CA ASN A 99 15.56 6.90 8.35
C ASN A 99 14.90 5.79 7.51
N LEU A 100 13.65 5.99 7.12
CA LEU A 100 12.85 5.00 6.38
C LEU A 100 12.88 5.29 4.88
N HIS A 101 13.10 4.26 4.06
CA HIS A 101 13.02 4.33 2.62
C HIS A 101 11.56 4.45 2.17
N TYR A 102 11.27 5.45 1.34
CA TYR A 102 9.91 5.75 0.88
C TYR A 102 9.21 4.56 0.24
N GLY A 103 9.91 3.82 -0.64
CA GLY A 103 9.32 2.73 -1.40
C GLY A 103 9.18 1.41 -0.63
N THR A 104 9.87 1.24 0.49
CA THR A 104 9.90 -0.05 1.22
C THR A 104 9.45 0.06 2.66
N GLY A 105 9.34 1.27 3.23
CA GLY A 105 8.97 1.47 4.64
C GLY A 105 9.97 0.86 5.65
N VAL A 106 11.14 0.43 5.18
CA VAL A 106 12.23 -0.16 5.98
C VAL A 106 13.38 0.83 6.06
N ASN A 107 14.26 0.67 7.04
CA ASN A 107 15.44 1.52 7.18
C ASN A 107 16.25 1.60 5.85
N GLU A 108 16.52 2.81 5.39
CA GLU A 108 17.26 3.14 4.15
C GLU A 108 18.61 2.41 4.08
N ASN A 109 19.28 2.28 5.24
CA ASN A 109 20.59 1.65 5.33
C ASN A 109 20.57 0.15 4.98
N ARG A 110 19.39 -0.49 4.99
CA ARG A 110 19.26 -1.94 4.78
C ARG A 110 19.35 -2.33 3.30
N LYS A 111 19.44 -1.37 2.34
CA LYS A 111 19.58 -1.60 0.88
C LYS A 111 18.71 -2.75 0.36
N VAL A 112 17.42 -2.72 0.69
CA VAL A 112 16.43 -3.74 0.32
C VAL A 112 15.41 -3.19 -0.67
N THR A 113 14.99 -4.00 -1.62
CA THR A 113 14.01 -3.63 -2.66
C THR A 113 12.71 -4.43 -2.53
N MET A 114 11.62 -3.86 -3.04
CA MET A 114 10.33 -4.55 -3.13
C MET A 114 10.43 -5.69 -4.13
N LYS A 115 10.29 -6.95 -3.70
CA LYS A 115 10.52 -8.11 -4.61
C LYS A 115 9.43 -8.30 -5.65
N TYR A 116 8.20 -7.87 -5.36
CA TYR A 116 7.01 -8.20 -6.17
C TYR A 116 6.45 -6.99 -6.93
N PHE A 117 7.10 -5.82 -6.84
CA PHE A 117 6.65 -4.57 -7.47
C PHE A 117 7.75 -3.92 -8.32
N VAL A 118 8.79 -4.68 -8.71
CA VAL A 118 9.81 -4.20 -9.64
C VAL A 118 9.25 -4.31 -11.06
N ASN A 119 8.96 -3.17 -11.68
CA ASN A 119 8.86 -3.06 -13.14
C ASN A 119 10.26 -2.92 -13.73
#